data_AF-A0A673KVH9-F1
#
_entry.id   AF-A0A673KVH9-F1
#
_cell.length_a   1.000
_cell.length_b   1.000
_cell.length_c   1.000
_cell.angle_alpha   90.00
_cell.angle_beta   90.00
_cell.angle_gamma   90.00
#
_symmetry.space_group_name_H-M   'P 1'
#
loop_
_entity.id
_entity.type
_entity.pdbx_description
1 polymer ?
#
loop_
_entity_poly.entity_id
_entity_poly.type
_entity_poly.pdbx_seq_one_letter_code
_entity_poly.pdbx_strand_id
1 'polypeptide(L)'
;MKLAHKDIEKDNQACDPAQKADVAAVVMQEGLANLVLVTPAMTLLRAKVEVTIPRKRKGSCAQHDKALERFYEAVMQGILRHFNFDVVKCVLVASPGFVKDQFISYLFKEAVRQDCKILLENRSKFMVVHSSSGHKYSLKGQYSVHFLKV
;
A
#
# COMPACT_ATOMS: atom_id res chain seq x y z
N MET A 1 24.82 -35.55 -22.76
CA MET A 1 25.19 -34.34 -21.98
C MET A 1 24.34 -33.20 -22.53
N LYS A 2 23.46 -32.45 -21.86
CA LYS A 2 23.02 -32.24 -20.47
C LYS A 2 21.58 -31.72 -20.60
N LEU A 3 20.56 -32.50 -20.24
CA LEU A 3 19.15 -32.04 -20.18
C LEU A 3 18.49 -32.74 -18.99
N ALA A 4 18.95 -32.38 -17.80
CA ALA A 4 18.30 -32.64 -16.52
C ALA A 4 18.90 -31.62 -15.54
N HIS A 5 18.07 -31.07 -14.63
CA HIS A 5 18.40 -30.23 -13.46
C HIS A 5 17.84 -28.80 -13.41
N LYS A 6 16.68 -28.46 -14.00
CA LYS A 6 16.08 -27.13 -13.75
C LYS A 6 14.62 -27.07 -13.28
N ASP A 7 14.03 -28.19 -12.89
CA ASP A 7 12.59 -28.23 -12.58
C ASP A 7 12.22 -28.60 -11.13
N ILE A 8 13.19 -28.80 -10.23
CA ILE A 8 12.89 -29.20 -8.83
C ILE A 8 13.02 -28.05 -7.82
N GLU A 9 13.62 -26.91 -8.18
CA GLU A 9 13.87 -25.80 -7.22
C GLU A 9 12.65 -24.90 -6.98
N LYS A 10 11.58 -25.02 -7.78
CA LYS A 10 10.39 -24.14 -7.67
C LYS A 10 9.31 -24.62 -6.71
N ASP A 11 9.39 -25.85 -6.20
CA ASP A 11 8.30 -26.41 -5.37
C ASP A 11 8.37 -25.94 -3.91
N ASN A 12 9.58 -25.73 -3.38
CA ASN A 12 9.76 -25.21 -2.01
C ASN A 12 9.57 -23.68 -1.89
N GLN A 13 9.37 -23.00 -3.03
CA GLN A 13 9.18 -21.54 -3.06
C GLN A 13 7.72 -21.12 -2.85
N ALA A 14 6.77 -22.07 -2.92
CA ALA A 14 5.33 -21.85 -2.89
C ALA A 14 4.70 -21.77 -1.47
N CYS A 15 5.48 -21.85 -0.40
CA CYS A 15 4.98 -21.57 0.95
C CYS A 15 4.76 -20.05 1.12
N ASP A 16 3.47 -19.70 1.11
CA ASP A 16 2.84 -18.43 1.45
C ASP A 16 3.56 -17.15 1.00
N PRO A 17 3.17 -16.52 -0.13
CA PRO A 17 3.82 -15.33 -0.66
C PRO A 17 3.61 -14.09 0.23
N ALA A 18 2.86 -14.19 1.33
CA ALA A 18 2.78 -13.15 2.35
C ALA A 18 4.06 -13.09 3.20
N GLN A 19 4.72 -14.23 3.42
CA GLN A 19 5.92 -14.35 4.26
C GLN A 19 7.22 -14.01 3.53
N LYS A 20 7.17 -13.76 2.21
CA LYS A 20 8.32 -13.42 1.36
C LYS A 20 8.20 -12.05 0.69
N ALA A 21 7.26 -11.22 1.14
CA ALA A 21 7.08 -9.90 0.57
C ALA A 21 8.10 -8.92 1.15
N ASP A 22 9.06 -8.49 0.32
CA ASP A 22 10.08 -7.52 0.72
C ASP A 22 9.50 -6.10 0.87
N VAL A 23 8.56 -5.74 0.00
CA VAL A 23 8.02 -4.38 -0.10
C VAL A 23 6.50 -4.42 -0.11
N ALA A 24 5.87 -3.60 0.70
CA ALA A 24 4.43 -3.36 0.62
C ALA A 24 4.17 -2.02 -0.06
N ALA A 25 3.11 -1.94 -0.84
CA ALA A 25 2.71 -0.74 -1.55
C ALA A 25 1.22 -0.49 -1.40
N VAL A 26 0.85 0.74 -1.08
CA VAL A 26 -0.52 1.22 -1.00
C VAL A 26 -0.68 2.26 -2.08
N VAL A 27 -1.42 1.90 -3.13
CA VAL A 27 -1.76 2.84 -4.21
C VAL A 27 -3.16 3.36 -3.94
N MET A 28 -3.28 4.66 -3.72
CA MET A 28 -4.55 5.30 -3.38
C MET A 28 -4.92 6.43 -4.33
N GLN A 29 -6.21 6.66 -4.44
CA GLN A 29 -6.90 7.73 -5.14
C GLN A 29 -8.15 8.08 -4.32
N GLU A 30 -8.74 9.24 -4.55
CA GLU A 30 -10.03 9.59 -3.95
C GLU A 30 -11.07 8.48 -4.21
N GLY A 31 -11.44 7.76 -3.15
CA GLY A 31 -12.44 6.70 -3.16
C GLY A 31 -11.94 5.31 -3.56
N LEU A 32 -10.65 5.14 -3.85
CA LEU A 32 -10.08 3.84 -4.21
C LEU A 32 -8.68 3.66 -3.63
N ALA A 33 -8.43 2.57 -2.93
CA ALA A 33 -7.10 2.15 -2.52
C ALA A 33 -6.86 0.67 -2.82
N ASN A 34 -5.64 0.38 -3.26
CA ASN A 34 -5.14 -0.96 -3.55
C ASN A 34 -3.95 -1.23 -2.65
N LEU A 35 -4.08 -2.25 -1.80
CA LEU A 35 -3.01 -2.74 -0.94
C LEU A 35 -2.33 -3.90 -1.64
N VAL A 36 -1.05 -3.73 -1.91
CA VAL A 36 -0.27 -4.61 -2.76
C VAL A 36 0.97 -5.06 -2.00
N LEU A 37 1.28 -6.35 -2.04
CA LEU A 37 2.57 -6.88 -1.61
C LEU A 37 3.42 -7.18 -2.84
N VAL A 38 4.62 -6.64 -2.86
CA VAL A 38 5.61 -6.85 -3.91
C VAL A 38 6.61 -7.87 -3.40
N THR A 39 6.61 -9.04 -4.02
CA THR A 39 7.64 -10.07 -3.85
C THR A 39 8.58 -10.03 -5.06
N PRO A 40 9.83 -10.52 -4.96
CA PRO A 40 10.75 -10.56 -6.09
C PRO A 40 10.21 -11.31 -7.32
N ALA A 41 9.34 -12.30 -7.10
CA ALA A 41 8.76 -13.12 -8.16
C ALA A 41 7.48 -12.53 -8.75
N MET A 42 6.65 -11.84 -7.93
CA MET A 42 5.34 -11.35 -8.35
C MET A 42 4.77 -10.25 -7.46
N THR A 43 3.82 -9.50 -8.02
CA THR A 43 3.06 -8.47 -7.31
C THR A 43 1.65 -8.98 -6.99
N LEU A 44 1.26 -8.97 -5.71
CA LEU A 44 -0.01 -9.50 -5.22
C LEU A 44 -0.89 -8.40 -4.66
N LEU A 45 -2.10 -8.24 -5.19
CA LEU A 45 -3.14 -7.41 -4.57
C LEU A 45 -3.72 -8.17 -3.36
N ARG A 46 -3.57 -7.63 -2.15
CA ARG A 46 -4.11 -8.21 -0.91
C ARG A 46 -5.49 -7.70 -0.56
N ALA A 47 -5.72 -6.42 -0.76
CA ALA A 47 -7.01 -5.81 -0.52
C ALA A 47 -7.28 -4.67 -1.50
N LYS A 48 -8.55 -4.51 -1.86
CA LYS A 48 -9.06 -3.36 -2.58
C LYS A 48 -10.09 -2.69 -1.66
N VAL A 49 -9.86 -1.43 -1.34
CA VAL A 49 -10.81 -0.60 -0.58
C VAL A 49 -11.43 0.36 -1.58
N GLU A 50 -12.75 0.31 -1.71
CA GLU A 50 -13.51 1.16 -2.62
C GLU A 50 -14.63 1.82 -1.84
N VAL A 51 -14.62 3.15 -1.81
CA VAL A 51 -15.59 3.98 -1.09
C VAL A 51 -16.05 5.09 -2.02
N THR A 52 -17.35 5.19 -2.24
CA THR A 52 -17.91 6.27 -3.06
C THR A 52 -17.84 7.58 -2.31
N ILE A 53 -16.88 8.44 -2.66
CA ILE A 53 -16.75 9.77 -2.07
C ILE A 53 -17.64 10.75 -2.84
N PRO A 54 -18.64 11.39 -2.20
CA PRO A 54 -19.53 12.33 -2.86
C PRO A 54 -18.77 13.58 -3.30
N ARG A 55 -18.93 14.01 -4.55
CA ARG A 55 -18.21 15.20 -5.08
C ARG A 55 -18.53 16.45 -4.26
N LYS A 56 -17.52 17.31 -4.08
CA LYS A 56 -17.61 18.58 -3.37
C LYS A 56 -18.66 19.50 -4.02
N ARG A 57 -19.89 19.49 -3.49
CA ARG A 57 -20.97 20.43 -3.86
C ARG A 57 -21.04 21.57 -2.84
N LYS A 58 -21.39 22.78 -3.28
CA LYS A 58 -21.66 23.94 -2.40
C LYS A 58 -22.79 23.58 -1.43
N GLY A 59 -22.45 23.14 -0.21
CA GLY A 59 -23.39 22.72 0.83
C GLY A 59 -23.10 21.35 1.48
N SER A 60 -22.29 20.48 0.88
CA SER A 60 -22.07 19.10 1.36
C SER A 60 -20.62 18.79 1.76
N CYS A 61 -19.79 19.80 2.04
CA CYS A 61 -18.39 19.61 2.42
C CYS A 61 -18.22 18.69 3.64
N ALA A 62 -19.11 18.80 4.63
CA ALA A 62 -19.06 17.95 5.83
C ALA A 62 -19.26 16.45 5.53
N GLN A 63 -20.09 16.11 4.53
CA GLN A 63 -20.31 14.71 4.14
C GLN A 63 -19.11 14.13 3.38
N HIS A 64 -18.45 14.97 2.57
CA HIS A 64 -17.22 14.61 1.87
C HIS A 64 -16.09 14.29 2.85
N ASP A 65 -15.85 15.16 3.83
CA ASP A 65 -14.75 15.00 4.78
C ASP A 65 -14.97 13.77 5.68
N LYS A 66 -16.22 13.52 6.10
CA LYS A 66 -16.59 12.30 6.83
C LYS A 66 -16.43 11.03 5.99
N ALA A 67 -16.69 11.09 4.68
CA ALA A 67 -16.48 9.95 3.79
C ALA A 67 -14.98 9.67 3.58
N LEU A 68 -14.15 10.71 3.49
CA LEU A 68 -12.69 10.58 3.42
C LEU A 68 -12.11 9.95 4.70
N GLU A 69 -12.57 10.39 5.87
CA GLU A 69 -12.13 9.82 7.14
C GLU A 69 -12.43 8.32 7.23
N ARG A 70 -13.65 7.91 6.85
CA ARG A 70 -14.03 6.49 6.76
C ARG A 70 -13.18 5.72 5.76
N PHE A 71 -12.84 6.34 4.63
CA PHE A 71 -11.97 5.74 3.63
C PHE A 71 -10.56 5.51 4.20
N TYR A 72 -9.98 6.50 4.89
CA TYR A 72 -8.67 6.35 5.52
C TYR A 72 -8.65 5.31 6.63
N GLU A 73 -9.70 5.25 7.45
CA GLU A 73 -9.86 4.20 8.46
C GLU A 73 -9.90 2.80 7.83
N ALA A 74 -10.68 2.61 6.76
CA ALA A 74 -10.74 1.33 6.04
C ALA A 74 -9.39 0.94 5.44
N VAL A 75 -8.62 1.89 4.91
CA VAL A 75 -7.26 1.64 4.40
C VAL A 75 -6.30 1.27 5.54
N MET A 76 -6.33 1.99 6.66
CA MET A 76 -5.51 1.69 7.85
C MET A 76 -5.79 0.28 8.37
N GLN A 77 -7.06 -0.11 8.48
CA GLN A 77 -7.44 -1.47 8.88
C GLN A 77 -6.95 -2.52 7.88
N GLY A 78 -7.04 -2.23 6.58
CA GLY A 78 -6.49 -3.09 5.53
C GLY A 78 -4.98 -3.29 5.67
N ILE A 79 -4.23 -2.23 5.99
CA ILE A 79 -2.78 -2.30 6.19
C ILE A 79 -2.47 -3.20 7.38
N LEU A 80 -3.09 -2.97 8.54
CA LEU A 80 -2.86 -3.76 9.74
C LEU A 80 -3.22 -5.23 9.57
N ARG A 81 -4.25 -5.54 8.77
CA ARG A 81 -4.70 -6.91 8.52
C ARG A 81 -3.84 -7.67 7.53
N HIS A 82 -3.30 -7.00 6.51
CA HIS A 82 -2.64 -7.66 5.38
C HIS A 82 -1.12 -7.47 5.35
N PHE A 83 -0.57 -6.45 6.01
CA PHE A 83 0.87 -6.20 6.02
C PHE A 83 1.48 -6.71 7.31
N ASN A 84 2.44 -7.62 7.16
CA ASN A 84 3.29 -8.04 8.26
C ASN A 84 4.54 -7.15 8.30
N PHE A 85 4.61 -6.22 9.25
CA PHE A 85 5.72 -5.28 9.37
C PHE A 85 7.04 -5.92 9.81
N ASP A 86 7.01 -7.15 10.34
CA ASP A 86 8.22 -7.90 10.68
C ASP A 86 8.93 -8.43 9.44
N VAL A 87 8.15 -8.78 8.41
CA VAL A 87 8.64 -9.31 7.13
C VAL A 87 8.93 -8.20 6.13
N VAL A 88 8.03 -7.20 6.06
CA VAL A 88 8.13 -6.10 5.10
C VAL A 88 9.21 -5.10 5.51
N LYS A 89 10.12 -4.79 4.59
CA LYS A 89 11.22 -3.84 4.80
C LYS A 89 10.75 -2.39 4.70
N CYS A 90 9.89 -2.08 3.74
CA CYS A 90 9.34 -0.74 3.54
C CYS A 90 7.89 -0.77 3.03
N VAL A 91 7.13 0.27 3.39
CA VAL A 91 5.75 0.48 2.95
C VAL A 91 5.69 1.74 2.09
N LEU A 92 5.45 1.56 0.80
CA LEU A 92 5.30 2.65 -0.15
C LEU A 92 3.85 3.13 -0.15
N VAL A 93 3.64 4.44 -0.02
CA VAL A 93 2.32 5.07 -0.14
C VAL A 93 2.33 5.97 -1.35
N ALA A 94 1.53 5.61 -2.36
CA ALA A 94 1.52 6.25 -3.67
C ALA A 94 0.13 6.81 -3.99
N SER A 95 0.06 8.09 -4.35
CA SER A 95 -1.18 8.72 -4.85
C SER A 95 -0.92 9.81 -5.88
N PRO A 96 -1.89 10.10 -6.76
CA PRO A 96 -1.94 11.38 -7.47
C PRO A 96 -2.37 12.50 -6.52
N GLY A 97 -1.64 13.62 -6.55
CA GLY A 97 -1.91 14.78 -5.70
C GLY A 97 -1.53 14.60 -4.23
N PHE A 98 -2.32 15.21 -3.34
CA PHE A 98 -2.00 15.37 -1.91
C PHE A 98 -2.63 14.31 -0.99
N VAL A 99 -3.38 13.34 -1.55
CA VAL A 99 -4.11 12.33 -0.78
C VAL A 99 -3.16 11.50 0.08
N LYS A 100 -1.99 11.13 -0.44
CA LYS A 100 -0.94 10.40 0.29
C LYS A 100 -0.45 11.14 1.54
N ASP A 101 -0.28 12.46 1.46
CA ASP A 101 0.26 13.27 2.55
C ASP A 101 -0.78 13.46 3.66
N GLN A 102 -2.05 13.66 3.25
CA GLN A 102 -3.18 13.67 4.17
C GLN A 102 -3.38 12.32 4.84
N PHE A 103 -3.30 11.22 4.08
CA PHE A 103 -3.43 9.87 4.63
C PHE A 103 -2.32 9.55 5.62
N ILE A 104 -1.06 9.86 5.32
CA ILE A 104 0.06 9.61 6.24
C ILE A 104 -0.10 10.41 7.53
N SER A 105 -0.51 11.67 7.43
CA SER A 105 -0.80 12.52 8.59
C SER A 105 -1.93 11.92 9.44
N TYR A 106 -3.00 11.45 8.80
CA TYR A 106 -4.11 10.76 9.45
C TYR A 106 -3.66 9.46 10.12
N LEU A 107 -2.92 8.62 9.41
CA LEU A 107 -2.44 7.30 9.87
C LEU A 107 -1.63 7.42 11.16
N PHE A 108 -0.67 8.34 11.22
CA PHE A 108 0.14 8.50 12.43
C PHE A 108 -0.60 9.21 13.55
N LYS A 109 -1.49 10.16 13.25
CA LYS A 109 -2.36 10.77 14.26
C LYS A 109 -3.24 9.70 14.92
N GLU A 110 -3.79 8.81 14.11
CA GLU A 110 -4.66 7.73 14.56
C GLU A 110 -3.87 6.62 15.28
N ALA A 111 -2.65 6.33 14.82
CA ALA A 111 -1.75 5.40 15.51
C ALA A 111 -1.40 5.89 16.93
N VAL A 112 -1.18 7.19 17.13
CA VAL A 112 -1.00 7.77 18.47
C VAL A 112 -2.29 7.68 19.28
N ARG A 113 -3.45 7.98 18.68
CA ARG A 113 -4.76 7.92 19.36
C ARG A 113 -5.11 6.52 19.85
N GLN A 114 -4.76 5.49 19.08
CA GLN A 114 -5.03 4.08 19.38
C GLN A 114 -3.89 3.36 20.10
N ASP A 115 -2.80 4.07 20.46
CA ASP A 115 -1.57 3.48 21.02
C ASP A 115 -1.03 2.30 20.21
N CYS A 116 -1.13 2.39 18.87
CA CYS A 116 -0.73 1.34 17.95
C CYS A 116 0.80 1.36 17.77
N LYS A 117 1.51 0.68 18.68
CA LYS A 117 2.98 0.56 18.68
C LYS A 117 3.55 0.07 17.35
N ILE A 118 2.87 -0.87 16.69
CA ILE A 118 3.29 -1.41 15.38
C ILE A 118 3.49 -0.29 14.36
N LEU A 119 2.56 0.68 14.27
CA LEU A 119 2.68 1.77 13.31
C LEU A 119 3.68 2.83 13.76
N LEU A 120 3.77 3.09 15.06
CA LEU A 120 4.67 4.10 15.63
C LEU A 120 6.15 3.68 15.49
N GLU A 121 6.47 2.42 15.79
CA GLU A 121 7.82 1.87 15.67
C GLU A 121 8.26 1.74 14.21
N ASN A 122 7.33 1.38 13.32
CA ASN A 122 7.62 1.21 11.90
C ASN A 122 7.42 2.51 11.09
N ARG A 123 7.29 3.68 11.74
CA ARG A 123 7.09 4.97 11.07
C ARG A 123 8.15 5.26 10.02
N SER A 124 9.41 4.93 10.29
CA SER A 124 10.53 5.12 9.36
C SER A 124 10.45 4.26 8.11
N LYS A 125 9.68 3.15 8.13
CA LYS A 125 9.48 2.28 6.97
C LYS A 125 8.47 2.85 5.97
N PHE A 126 7.66 3.83 6.35
CA PHE A 126 6.68 4.44 5.46
C PHE A 126 7.33 5.48 4.57
N MET A 127 7.29 5.24 3.25
CA MET A 127 7.81 6.15 2.25
C MET A 127 6.69 6.65 1.35
N VAL A 128 6.66 7.97 1.15
CA VAL A 128 5.63 8.63 0.35
C VAL A 128 6.16 8.85 -1.05
N VAL A 129 5.43 8.38 -2.06
CA VAL A 129 5.82 8.48 -3.47
C VAL A 129 4.73 9.20 -4.26
N HIS A 130 5.11 10.15 -5.10
CA HIS A 130 4.17 10.77 -6.03
C HIS A 130 3.83 9.77 -7.14
N SER A 131 2.55 9.53 -7.42
CA SER A 131 2.11 8.69 -8.54
C SER A 131 1.19 9.46 -9.46
N SER A 132 1.40 9.38 -10.77
CA SER A 132 0.51 10.03 -11.75
C SER A 132 -0.86 9.36 -11.88
N SER A 133 -1.06 8.15 -11.34
CA SER A 133 -2.38 7.49 -11.28
C SER A 133 -2.53 6.50 -10.11
N GLY A 134 -3.76 6.26 -9.65
CA GLY A 134 -4.09 5.29 -8.58
C GLY A 134 -4.24 3.83 -9.04
N HIS A 135 -3.90 3.51 -10.29
CA HIS A 135 -4.16 2.19 -10.90
C HIS A 135 -2.96 1.25 -10.78
N LYS A 136 -3.23 -0.07 -10.82
CA LYS A 136 -2.20 -1.15 -10.77
C LYS A 136 -1.05 -0.97 -11.77
N TYR A 137 -1.29 -0.30 -12.90
CA TYR A 137 -0.28 0.00 -13.92
C TYR A 137 0.74 1.07 -13.51
N SER A 138 0.45 1.95 -12.54
CA SER A 138 1.42 2.92 -12.01
C SER A 138 2.59 2.26 -11.30
N LEU A 139 2.37 1.06 -10.72
CA LEU A 139 3.42 0.29 -10.09
C LEU A 139 4.44 -0.18 -11.13
N LYS A 140 4.01 -0.66 -12.31
CA LYS A 140 4.92 -1.17 -13.36
C LYS A 140 5.81 -0.07 -13.95
N GLY A 141 5.32 1.17 -14.02
CA GLY A 141 6.11 2.32 -14.48
C GLY A 141 7.09 2.86 -13.44
N GLN A 142 6.74 2.84 -12.15
CA GLN A 142 7.57 3.46 -11.10
C GLN A 142 8.70 2.55 -10.58
N TYR A 143 8.55 1.22 -10.65
CA TYR A 143 9.63 0.30 -10.30
C TYR A 143 10.73 0.19 -11.35
N SER A 144 10.53 0.64 -12.61
CA SER A 144 11.52 0.48 -13.67
C SER A 144 12.41 1.69 -13.93
N VAL A 145 12.07 2.91 -13.49
CA VAL A 145 12.82 4.11 -13.92
C VAL A 145 13.20 5.13 -12.84
N HIS A 146 12.61 5.10 -11.63
CA HIS A 146 12.92 6.13 -10.63
C HIS A 146 13.49 5.64 -9.29
N PHE A 147 13.45 4.34 -9.00
CA PHE A 147 14.02 3.80 -7.74
C PHE A 147 15.44 3.22 -7.88
N LEU A 148 16.02 3.21 -9.09
CA LEU A 148 17.42 2.78 -9.34
C LEU A 148 18.40 3.96 -9.46
N LYS A 149 17.98 5.18 -9.10
CA LYS A 149 18.81 6.40 -9.13
C LYS A 149 18.90 7.10 -7.77
N VAL A 150 18.79 6.33 -6.69
CA VAL A 150 19.33 6.71 -5.37
C VAL A 150 20.37 5.68 -4.99
#